data_AF-A0A151BMP6-F1
#
_entry.id   AF-A0A151BMP6-F1
#
_cell.length_a   1.000
_cell.length_b   1.000
_cell.length_c   1.000
_cell.angle_alpha   90.00
_cell.angle_beta   90.00
_cell.angle_gamma   90.00
#
_symmetry.space_group_name_H-M   'P 1'
#
loop_
_entity.id
_entity.type
_entity.pdbx_description
1 polymer ?
#
loop_
_entity_poly.entity_id
_entity_poly.type
_entity_poly.pdbx_seq_one_letter_code
_entity_poly.pdbx_strand_id
1 'polypeptide(L)' 'MWACPFGAITVREGLAVKCDLCDGDPECSKVCTPGAIKFERLKPFDLERRMRSLERRVKALTTIL' A
#
# COMPACT_ATOMS: atom_id res chain seq x y z
N MET A 1 17.71 2.91 4.30
CA MET A 1 16.77 1.99 3.62
C MET A 1 15.41 2.10 4.30
N TRP A 2 14.36 2.49 3.57
CA TRP A 2 13.00 2.45 4.10
C TRP A 2 12.50 1.00 4.11
N ALA A 3 11.98 0.50 5.23
CA ALA A 3 11.52 -0.89 5.34
C ALA A 3 10.37 -1.23 4.38
N CYS A 4 9.57 -0.23 3.99
CA CYS A 4 8.53 -0.41 2.99
C CYS A 4 9.12 -0.27 1.58
N PRO A 5 9.11 -1.34 0.75
CA PRO A 5 9.64 -1.28 -0.62
C PRO A 5 8.77 -0.41 -1.54
N PHE A 6 7.58 -0.01 -1.07
CA PHE A 6 6.66 0.86 -1.78
C PHE A 6 6.86 2.34 -1.52
N GLY A 7 7.61 2.72 -0.47
CA GLY A 7 7.74 4.11 -0.06
C GLY A 7 6.45 4.72 0.49
N ALA A 8 5.53 3.89 0.99
CA ALA A 8 4.21 4.33 1.47
C ALA A 8 4.20 4.81 2.94
N ILE A 9 5.38 4.89 3.58
CA ILE A 9 5.54 5.34 4.97
C ILE A 9 6.24 6.70 4.94
N THR A 10 5.68 7.68 5.64
CA THR A 10 6.29 9.00 5.85
C THR A 10 6.63 9.18 7.32
N VAL A 11 7.70 9.90 7.65
CA VAL A 11 7.99 10.27 9.04
C VAL A 11 7.50 11.69 9.32
N ARG A 12 6.74 11.85 10.40
CA ARG A 12 6.26 13.13 10.93
C ARG A 12 6.58 13.16 12.42
N GLU A 13 7.28 14.20 12.88
CA GLU A 13 7.63 14.36 14.30
C GLU A 13 8.36 13.15 14.91
N GLY A 14 9.21 12.49 14.12
CA GLY A 14 9.92 11.28 14.53
C GLY A 14 9.09 9.99 14.51
N LEU A 15 7.80 10.06 14.17
CA LEU A 15 6.90 8.91 14.10
C LEU A 15 6.66 8.48 12.65
N ALA A 16 6.65 7.16 12.42
CA ALA A 16 6.29 6.58 11.14
C ALA A 16 4.76 6.58 10.96
N VAL A 17 4.29 7.29 9.94
CA VAL A 17 2.88 7.46 9.59
C VAL A 17 2.62 6.80 8.24
N LYS A 18 1.51 6.06 8.15
CA LYS A 18 1.01 5.42 6.93
C LYS A 18 -0.52 5.34 6.99
N CYS A 19 -1.13 5.01 5.86
CA CYS A 19 -2.55 4.65 5.80
C CYS A 19 -2.87 3.51 6.78
N ASP A 20 -3.93 3.71 7.57
CA ASP A 20 -4.52 2.78 8.53
C ASP A 20 -5.78 2.10 7.98
N LEU A 21 -6.17 2.42 6.74
CA LEU A 21 -7.39 1.98 6.08
C LEU A 21 -8.68 2.54 6.73
N CYS A 22 -8.60 3.60 7.54
CA CYS A 22 -9.74 4.16 8.28
C CYS A 22 -10.54 3.06 8.99
N ASP A 23 -9.84 2.18 9.72
CA ASP A 23 -10.41 1.02 10.42
C ASP A 23 -11.28 0.09 9.55
N GLY A 24 -10.97 0.02 8.25
CA GLY A 24 -11.68 -0.83 7.29
C GLY A 24 -12.83 -0.14 6.56
N ASP A 25 -13.06 1.15 6.80
CA ASP A 25 -14.08 1.96 6.11
C ASP A 25 -13.47 3.22 5.45
N PRO A 26 -12.77 3.06 4.32
CA PRO A 26 -11.91 4.09 3.76
C PRO A 26 -12.68 5.31 3.24
N GLU A 27 -12.49 6.45 3.90
CA GLU A 27 -13.13 7.73 3.56
C GLU A 27 -12.77 8.20 2.14
N CYS A 28 -11.54 7.94 1.70
CA CYS A 28 -11.09 8.27 0.35
C CYS A 28 -11.91 7.60 -0.76
N SER A 29 -12.49 6.43 -0.50
CA SER A 29 -13.37 5.77 -1.46
C SER A 29 -14.77 6.39 -1.52
N LYS A 30 -15.29 6.87 -0.38
CA LYS A 30 -16.61 7.48 -0.25
C LYS A 30 -16.67 8.86 -0.92
N VAL A 31 -15.62 9.67 -0.74
CA VAL A 31 -15.56 11.04 -1.29
C VAL A 31 -15.17 11.07 -2.77
N CYS A 32 -14.75 9.94 -3.36
CA CYS A 32 -14.29 9.88 -4.74
C CYS A 32 -15.46 9.94 -5.73
N THR A 33 -15.96 11.13 -6.03
CA THR A 33 -17.04 11.35 -7.02
C THR A 33 -16.76 10.71 -8.39
N PRO A 34 -15.52 10.74 -8.94
CA PRO A 34 -15.24 10.09 -10.23
C PRO A 34 -15.26 8.56 -10.20
N GLY A 35 -15.28 7.92 -9.01
CA GLY A 35 -15.26 6.46 -8.89
C GLY A 35 -13.91 5.81 -9.23
N ALA A 36 -12.81 6.57 -9.21
CA ALA A 36 -11.46 6.06 -9.45
C ALA A 36 -10.96 5.15 -8.31
N ILE A 37 -11.44 5.38 -7.09
CA ILE A 37 -11.11 4.58 -5.91
C ILE A 37 -12.31 3.71 -5.59
N LYS A 38 -12.08 2.39 -5.55
CA LYS A 38 -13.09 1.40 -5.15
C LYS A 38 -12.56 0.57 -4.00
N PHE A 39 -13.38 0.38 -2.98
CA PHE A 39 -13.08 -0.53 -1.88
C PHE A 39 -13.83 -1.85 -2.10
N GLU A 40 -13.07 -2.92 -2.28
CA GLU A 40 -13.60 -4.24 -2.59
C GLU A 40 -12.92 -5.30 -1.71
N ARG A 41 -13.63 -6.40 -1.46
CA ARG A 41 -13.02 -7.55 -0.77
C ARG A 41 -12.00 -8.24 -1.67
N LEU A 42 -10.85 -8.54 -1.08
CA LEU A 42 -9.80 -9.29 -1.75
C LEU A 42 -10.25 -10.70 -2.11
N LYS A 43 -9.99 -11.09 -3.36
CA LYS A 43 -10.05 -12.49 -3.79
C LYS A 43 -8.65 -13.11 -3.66
N PRO A 44 -8.54 -14.46 -3.59
CA PRO A 44 -7.24 -15.13 -3.51
C PRO A 44 -6.26 -14.70 -4.61
N PHE A 45 -6.74 -14.53 -5.85
CA PHE A 45 -5.92 -14.06 -6.96
C PHE A 45 -5.40 -12.62 -6.79
N ASP A 46 -6.17 -11.73 -6.16
CA ASP A 46 -5.74 -10.35 -5.90
C ASP A 46 -4.61 -10.32 -4.86
N LEU A 47 -4.70 -11.16 -3.84
CA LEU A 47 -3.65 -11.32 -2.84
C LEU A 47 -2.35 -11.83 -3.49
N GLU A 48 -2.45 -12.87 -4.31
CA GLU A 48 -1.32 -13.42 -5.04
C GLU A 48 -0.65 -12.36 -5.94
N ARG A 49 -1.45 -11.55 -6.65
CA ARG A 49 -0.94 -10.43 -7.46
C ARG A 49 -0.21 -9.38 -6.61
N ARG A 50 -0.73 -9.05 -5.43
CA ARG A 50 -0.08 -8.11 -4.49
C ARG A 50 1.26 -8.67 -4.00
N MET A 51 1.33 -9.96 -3.67
CA MET A 51 2.57 -10.62 -3.23
C MET A 51 3.64 -10.60 -4.33
N ARG A 52 3.29 -10.96 -5.57
CA ARG A 52 4.22 -10.86 -6.71
C ARG A 52 4.77 -9.44 -6.92
N SER A 53 3.94 -8.42 -6.72
CA SER A 53 4.38 -7.02 -6.81
C SER A 53 5.39 -6.67 -5.71
N LEU A 54 5.14 -7.11 -4.48
CA LEU A 54 6.07 -6.97 -3.35
C LEU A 54 7.42 -7.63 -3.66
N GLU A 55 7.41 -8.89 -4.07
CA GLU A 55 8.62 -9.66 -4.40
C GLU A 55 9.48 -8.96 -5.47
N ARG A 56 8.84 -8.49 -6.55
CA ARG A 56 9.53 -7.75 -7.63
C ARG A 56 10.23 -6.50 -7.11
N ARG A 57 9.55 -5.71 -6.27
CA ARG A 57 10.12 -4.47 -5.72
C ARG A 57 11.24 -4.76 -4.72
N VAL A 58 11.06 -5.75 -3.86
CA VAL A 58 12.09 -6.18 -2.91
C VAL A 58 13.33 -6.62 -3.68
N LYS A 59 13.18 -7.52 -4.66
CA LYS A 59 14.29 -7.98 -5.50
C LYS A 59 15.03 -6.82 -6.15
N ALA A 60 14.31 -5.92 -6.82
CA ALA A 60 14.90 -4.76 -7.48
C ALA A 60 15.68 -3.85 -6.51
N LEU A 61 15.17 -3.63 -5.29
CA LEU A 61 15.84 -2.82 -4.28
C LEU A 61 17.06 -3.53 -3.68
N THR A 62 17.02 -4.85 -3.53
CA THR A 62 18.14 -5.64 -3.01
C THR A 62 19.27 -5.81 -4.00
N THR A 63 19.03 -5.67 -5.32
CA THR A 63 20.09 -5.76 -6.34
C THR A 63 21.00 -4.53 -6.39
N ILE A 64 20.64 -3.44 -5.71
CA ILE A 64 21.40 -2.18 -5.65
C ILE A 64 22.25 -2.09 -4.36
N LEU A 65 22.10 -3.05 -3.44
CA LEU A 65 22.92 -3.23 -2.25
C LEU A 65 23.96 -4.32 -2.47
#